data_AF-A0A943JPU0-F1
#
_entry.id   AF-A0A943JPU0-F1
#
_cell.length_a   1.000
_cell.length_b   1.000
_cell.length_c   1.000
_cell.angle_alpha   90.00
_cell.angle_beta   90.00
_cell.angle_gamma   90.00
#
_symmetry.space_group_name_H-M   'P 1'
#
loop_
_entity.id
_entity.type
_entity.pdbx_description
1 polymer ?
#
loop_
_entity_poly.entity_id
_entity_poly.type
_entity_poly.pdbx_seq_one_letter_code
_entity_poly.pdbx_strand_id
1 'polypeptide(L)'
;MKFLDKISVSKEILENMPKNNKKNKVSYKKNIEELKDEYINIKNELFNEIKRRYSEKTEKFVLNPEINNSKRLLEQMGDSLYLVNSIKTAYEKMGIDENIWRLRKFYKDNLENVNNEILQCINAFSVVGINLTAKDFNYNKFTQAYMNVFFEEIEDITSKKLKETFENIYWKCPELITHLELNIRYLYLQNESKAEKYYTQAKFDILKGNDTEQDVFNRYLELKDNLQNMLDTSPKLILDKFLNKEVNYKDYLPNKIQKEYAKIIDIELLQEDDEIKDNILKFYNNICEFKNYLKFKFIFEDIKKHYLEKDRNKKTYDDLLKKIRTEEKKLSKLNDEKTKKFFLFKKKNDDINIQYADLIKNIQDMYKQLDKEKVYNKISEYINDNSTIYDVFKFANSFKPYVRDIAIENIPTIMPEEIDELIIDFDRFVKTPNIQIINNILIQETKNISLIIKDRYALLKFNITKEDVQEDNIDTLYQILKKLKFDINLEKANMDINKISEIIELYEIIK
;
A
#
# COMPACT_ATOMS: atom_id res chain seq x y z
N MET A 1 -33.93 -51.25 1.21
CA MET A 1 -33.58 -51.14 2.65
C MET A 1 -32.81 -49.83 2.81
N LYS A 2 -33.26 -48.87 3.63
CA LYS A 2 -32.50 -47.64 3.85
C LYS A 2 -31.17 -48.03 4.51
N PHE A 3 -30.07 -47.32 4.24
CA PHE A 3 -28.75 -47.65 4.80
C PHE A 3 -28.77 -47.78 6.34
N LEU A 4 -29.59 -46.96 7.00
CA LEU A 4 -29.86 -47.04 8.43
C LEU A 4 -30.53 -48.36 8.85
N ASP A 5 -31.45 -48.89 8.05
CA ASP A 5 -32.08 -50.19 8.33
C ASP A 5 -31.05 -51.32 8.25
N LYS A 6 -30.10 -51.25 7.30
CA LYS A 6 -29.01 -52.22 7.16
C LYS A 6 -28.11 -52.23 8.41
N ILE A 7 -27.76 -51.04 8.93
CA ILE A 7 -27.02 -50.89 10.18
C ILE A 7 -27.78 -51.49 11.37
N SER A 8 -29.08 -51.21 11.48
CA SER A 8 -29.93 -51.74 12.55
C SER A 8 -29.98 -53.26 12.54
N VAL A 9 -30.15 -53.87 11.36
CA VAL A 9 -30.13 -55.34 11.21
C VAL A 9 -28.76 -55.93 11.53
N SER A 10 -27.66 -55.31 11.09
CA SER A 10 -26.31 -55.78 11.47
C SER A 10 -26.09 -55.74 12.99
N LYS A 11 -26.60 -54.73 13.69
CA LYS A 11 -26.53 -54.63 15.16
C LYS A 11 -27.34 -55.74 15.84
N GLU A 12 -28.59 -55.93 15.42
CA GLU A 12 -29.47 -56.96 15.96
C GLU A 12 -28.91 -58.37 15.77
N ILE A 13 -28.30 -58.63 14.61
CA ILE A 13 -27.61 -59.90 14.35
C ILE A 13 -26.45 -60.10 15.33
N LEU A 14 -25.60 -59.09 15.54
CA LEU A 14 -24.47 -59.16 16.48
C LEU A 14 -24.92 -59.32 17.94
N GLU A 15 -26.03 -58.69 18.33
CA GLU A 15 -26.60 -58.79 19.68
C GLU A 15 -27.08 -60.22 19.98
N ASN A 16 -27.71 -60.86 18.99
CA ASN A 16 -28.28 -62.21 19.12
C ASN A 16 -27.28 -63.36 18.91
N MET A 17 -26.03 -63.07 18.55
CA MET A 17 -25.02 -64.12 18.35
C MET A 17 -24.55 -64.77 19.68
N PRO A 18 -24.44 -66.11 19.76
CA PRO A 18 -24.00 -66.80 20.97
C PRO A 18 -22.53 -66.51 21.30
N LYS A 19 -22.20 -66.37 22.59
CA LYS A 19 -20.84 -66.04 23.11
C LYS A 19 -20.35 -67.00 24.22
N ASN A 20 -21.09 -68.08 24.44
CA ASN A 20 -20.97 -68.98 25.59
C ASN A 20 -19.81 -69.98 25.55
N ASN A 21 -19.13 -70.20 24.41
CA ASN A 21 -17.99 -71.12 24.32
C ASN A 21 -16.87 -70.58 23.38
N LYS A 22 -15.70 -71.24 23.39
CA LYS A 22 -14.52 -70.81 22.61
C LYS A 22 -14.80 -70.71 21.10
N LYS A 23 -15.53 -71.67 20.53
CA LYS A 23 -15.91 -71.69 19.09
C LYS A 23 -16.82 -70.51 18.73
N ASN A 24 -17.83 -70.26 19.58
CA ASN A 24 -18.80 -69.19 19.41
C ASN A 24 -18.14 -67.80 19.53
N LYS A 25 -17.19 -67.62 20.46
CA LYS A 25 -16.38 -66.39 20.56
C LYS A 25 -15.51 -66.12 19.33
N VAL A 26 -14.95 -67.17 18.71
CA VAL A 26 -14.17 -67.03 17.46
C VAL A 26 -15.09 -66.61 16.30
N SER A 27 -16.25 -67.25 16.16
CA SER A 27 -17.23 -66.90 15.12
C SER A 27 -17.77 -65.47 15.28
N TYR A 28 -18.03 -65.05 16.52
CA TYR A 28 -18.48 -63.69 16.81
C TYR A 28 -17.43 -62.63 16.41
N LYS A 29 -16.15 -62.86 16.74
CA LYS A 29 -15.05 -61.98 16.32
C LYS A 29 -14.91 -61.91 14.80
N LYS A 30 -15.04 -63.04 14.11
CA LYS A 30 -14.98 -63.09 12.64
C LYS A 30 -16.07 -62.23 12.01
N ASN A 31 -17.32 -62.37 12.47
CA ASN A 31 -18.44 -61.57 11.95
C ASN A 31 -18.30 -60.08 12.26
N ILE A 32 -17.69 -59.70 13.40
CA ILE A 32 -17.36 -58.30 13.69
C ILE A 32 -16.36 -57.76 12.68
N GLU A 33 -15.26 -58.47 12.41
CA GLU A 33 -14.26 -58.00 11.46
C GLU A 33 -14.83 -57.96 10.03
N GLU A 34 -15.63 -58.95 9.61
CA GLU A 34 -16.31 -58.94 8.31
C GLU A 34 -17.26 -57.74 8.15
N LEU A 35 -18.10 -57.46 9.16
CA LEU A 35 -18.99 -56.29 9.12
C LEU A 35 -18.19 -54.98 9.15
N LYS A 36 -17.12 -54.91 9.95
CA LYS A 36 -16.25 -53.74 10.02
C LYS A 36 -15.59 -53.48 8.66
N ASP A 37 -15.05 -54.49 8.01
CA ASP A 37 -14.45 -54.39 6.67
C ASP A 37 -15.49 -53.97 5.64
N GLU A 38 -16.71 -54.53 5.69
CA GLU A 38 -17.82 -54.13 4.84
C GLU A 38 -18.17 -52.64 5.00
N TYR A 39 -18.34 -52.15 6.24
CA TYR A 39 -18.68 -50.75 6.49
C TYR A 39 -17.52 -49.80 6.18
N ILE A 40 -16.26 -50.22 6.35
CA ILE A 40 -15.09 -49.47 5.90
C ILE A 40 -15.11 -49.35 4.37
N ASN A 41 -15.40 -50.44 3.65
CA ASN A 41 -15.48 -50.41 2.19
C ASN A 41 -16.60 -49.47 1.71
N ILE A 42 -17.81 -49.58 2.29
CA ILE A 42 -18.92 -48.68 1.96
C ILE A 42 -18.58 -47.22 2.24
N LYS A 43 -17.92 -46.94 3.37
CA LYS A 43 -17.46 -45.59 3.70
C LYS A 43 -16.49 -45.06 2.63
N ASN A 44 -15.53 -45.88 2.20
CA ASN A 44 -14.54 -45.49 1.19
C ASN A 44 -15.19 -45.26 -0.18
N GLU A 45 -16.11 -46.12 -0.60
CA GLU A 45 -16.88 -45.95 -1.84
C GLU A 45 -17.68 -44.65 -1.83
N LEU A 46 -18.40 -44.39 -0.73
CA LEU A 46 -19.17 -43.15 -0.56
C LEU A 46 -18.27 -41.91 -0.59
N PHE A 47 -17.13 -41.97 0.10
CA PHE A 47 -16.17 -40.87 0.13
C PHE A 47 -15.55 -40.59 -1.25
N ASN A 48 -15.23 -41.65 -2.02
CA ASN A 48 -14.73 -41.51 -3.38
C ASN A 48 -15.79 -40.93 -4.33
N GLU A 49 -17.06 -41.34 -4.17
CA GLU A 49 -18.18 -40.78 -4.93
C GLU A 49 -18.40 -39.29 -4.60
N ILE A 50 -18.30 -38.90 -3.31
CA ILE A 50 -18.38 -37.50 -2.89
C ILE A 50 -17.24 -36.68 -3.50
N LYS A 51 -16.00 -37.19 -3.47
CA LYS A 51 -14.84 -36.57 -4.13
C LYS A 51 -15.05 -36.41 -5.63
N ARG A 52 -15.54 -37.45 -6.31
CA ARG A 52 -15.84 -37.41 -7.74
C ARG A 52 -16.85 -36.31 -8.06
N ARG A 53 -17.98 -36.26 -7.33
CA ARG A 53 -19.01 -35.23 -7.51
C ARG A 53 -18.51 -33.81 -7.24
N TYR A 54 -17.68 -33.64 -6.20
CA TYR A 54 -17.06 -32.36 -5.92
C TYR A 54 -16.14 -31.93 -7.08
N SER A 55 -15.30 -32.84 -7.58
CA SER A 55 -14.41 -32.58 -8.72
C SER A 55 -15.21 -32.18 -9.96
N GLU A 56 -16.25 -32.94 -10.32
CA GLU A 56 -17.10 -32.66 -11.49
C GLU A 56 -17.80 -31.30 -11.41
N LYS A 57 -18.22 -30.90 -10.21
CA LYS A 57 -18.85 -29.59 -10.01
C LYS A 57 -17.85 -28.44 -10.04
N THR A 58 -16.56 -28.70 -9.76
CA THR A 58 -15.55 -27.65 -9.56
C THR A 58 -14.53 -27.49 -10.68
N GLU A 59 -14.32 -28.51 -11.52
CA GLU A 59 -13.29 -28.52 -12.58
C GLU A 59 -13.41 -27.36 -13.57
N LYS A 60 -14.64 -26.92 -13.86
CA LYS A 60 -14.92 -25.77 -14.74
C LYS A 60 -14.48 -24.42 -14.17
N PHE A 61 -14.25 -24.31 -12.86
CA PHE A 61 -13.86 -23.05 -12.22
C PHE A 61 -12.34 -22.87 -12.32
N VAL A 62 -11.89 -22.40 -13.48
CA VAL A 62 -10.48 -22.09 -13.74
C VAL A 62 -10.26 -20.59 -13.69
N LEU A 63 -9.10 -20.16 -13.18
CA LEU A 63 -8.72 -18.75 -13.15
C LEU A 63 -8.42 -18.27 -14.57
N ASN A 64 -8.93 -17.10 -14.96
CA ASN A 64 -8.60 -16.47 -16.24
C ASN A 64 -7.09 -16.13 -16.27
N PRO A 65 -6.30 -16.66 -17.23
CA PRO A 65 -4.86 -16.36 -17.32
C PRO A 65 -4.55 -14.88 -17.52
N GLU A 66 -5.47 -14.10 -18.11
CA GLU A 66 -5.30 -12.65 -18.31
C GLU A 66 -5.20 -11.85 -17.01
N ILE A 67 -5.68 -12.40 -15.88
CA ILE A 67 -5.53 -11.77 -14.57
C ILE A 67 -4.04 -11.62 -14.24
N ASN A 68 -3.23 -12.65 -14.50
CA ASN A 68 -1.79 -12.60 -14.18
C ASN A 68 -1.04 -11.68 -15.16
N ASN A 69 -1.42 -11.69 -16.44
CA ASN A 69 -0.85 -10.76 -17.42
C ASN A 69 -1.14 -9.30 -17.04
N SER A 70 -2.38 -9.00 -16.66
CA SER A 70 -2.80 -7.66 -16.27
C SER A 70 -2.12 -7.19 -14.98
N LYS A 71 -1.93 -8.06 -13.99
CA LYS A 71 -1.16 -7.75 -12.78
C LYS A 71 0.28 -7.33 -13.11
N ARG A 72 0.98 -8.10 -13.95
CA ARG A 72 2.36 -7.79 -14.37
C ARG A 72 2.43 -6.47 -15.15
N LEU A 73 1.48 -6.24 -16.07
CA LEU A 73 1.44 -4.99 -16.83
C LEU A 73 1.16 -3.78 -15.93
N LEU A 74 0.28 -3.93 -14.94
CA LEU A 74 -0.03 -2.89 -13.97
C LEU A 74 1.22 -2.49 -13.15
N GLU A 75 2.03 -3.46 -12.74
CA GLU A 75 3.30 -3.24 -12.04
C GLU A 75 4.27 -2.42 -12.91
N GLN A 76 4.50 -2.84 -14.16
CA GLN A 76 5.35 -2.14 -15.13
C GLN A 76 4.86 -0.71 -15.42
N MET A 77 3.54 -0.51 -15.52
CA MET A 77 2.96 0.82 -15.70
C MET A 77 3.10 1.67 -14.43
N GLY A 78 3.06 1.06 -13.24
CA GLY A 78 3.33 1.73 -11.97
C GLY A 78 4.70 2.40 -11.94
N ASP A 79 5.75 1.70 -12.41
CA ASP A 79 7.10 2.25 -12.54
C ASP A 79 7.14 3.40 -13.55
N SER A 80 6.41 3.24 -14.67
CA SER A 80 6.30 4.27 -15.70
C SER A 80 5.65 5.55 -15.15
N LEU A 81 4.57 5.43 -14.36
CA LEU A 81 3.90 6.57 -13.72
C LEU A 81 4.83 7.35 -12.79
N TYR A 82 5.66 6.63 -12.05
CA TYR A 82 6.64 7.25 -11.15
C TYR A 82 7.66 8.10 -11.92
N LEU A 83 8.13 7.61 -13.07
CA LEU A 83 9.12 8.28 -13.90
C LEU A 83 8.57 9.48 -14.66
N VAL A 84 7.35 9.40 -15.20
CA VAL A 84 6.76 10.48 -16.00
C VAL A 84 6.26 11.65 -15.16
N ASN A 85 5.93 11.43 -13.88
CA ASN A 85 5.42 12.45 -12.97
C ASN A 85 6.32 13.71 -12.94
N SER A 86 5.76 14.84 -13.38
CA SER A 86 6.43 16.16 -13.42
C SER A 86 6.53 16.87 -12.08
N ILE A 87 5.67 16.54 -11.12
CA ILE A 87 5.67 17.15 -9.78
C ILE A 87 6.95 16.72 -9.02
N LYS A 88 7.38 15.47 -9.22
CA LYS A 88 8.61 14.91 -8.62
C LYS A 88 9.87 15.43 -9.31
N THR A 89 10.83 15.89 -8.52
CA THR A 89 12.20 16.17 -9.00
C THR A 89 13.01 14.88 -9.07
N ALA A 90 14.23 14.94 -9.61
CA ALA A 90 15.15 13.81 -9.56
C ALA A 90 15.40 13.33 -8.13
N TYR A 91 15.35 14.22 -7.12
CA TYR A 91 15.51 13.85 -5.71
C TYR A 91 14.48 12.80 -5.26
N GLU A 92 13.19 13.06 -5.54
CA GLU A 92 12.10 12.12 -5.22
C GLU A 92 12.12 10.89 -6.12
N LYS A 93 12.59 11.02 -7.38
CA LYS A 93 12.69 9.89 -8.34
C LYS A 93 13.86 8.93 -8.04
N MET A 94 14.85 9.41 -7.31
CA MET A 94 15.95 8.60 -6.78
C MET A 94 15.58 7.91 -5.46
N GLY A 95 14.48 8.31 -4.82
CA GLY A 95 14.09 7.84 -3.49
C GLY A 95 14.95 8.39 -2.35
N ILE A 96 15.82 9.38 -2.62
CA ILE A 96 16.70 9.94 -1.59
C ILE A 96 15.88 10.66 -0.51
N ASP A 97 14.77 11.30 -0.88
CA ASP A 97 13.86 11.94 0.07
C ASP A 97 13.31 10.97 1.13
N GLU A 98 12.88 9.78 0.70
CA GLU A 98 12.39 8.73 1.60
C GLU A 98 13.51 8.19 2.50
N ASN A 99 14.65 7.82 1.91
CA ASN A 99 15.76 7.23 2.67
C ASN A 99 16.34 8.21 3.69
N ILE A 100 16.43 9.49 3.32
CA ILE A 100 16.89 10.53 4.23
C ILE A 100 15.89 10.77 5.37
N TRP A 101 14.58 10.73 5.09
CA TRP A 101 13.58 10.81 6.14
C TRP A 101 13.72 9.67 7.16
N ARG A 102 13.98 8.44 6.69
CA ARG A 102 14.26 7.26 7.55
C ARG A 102 15.55 7.44 8.34
N LEU A 103 16.63 7.87 7.69
CA LEU A 103 17.92 8.15 8.36
C LEU A 103 17.80 9.19 9.47
N ARG A 104 16.95 10.22 9.33
CA ARG A 104 16.70 11.20 10.41
C ARG A 104 16.00 10.63 11.63
N LYS A 105 15.36 9.45 11.50
CA LYS A 105 14.65 8.75 12.57
C LYS A 105 15.36 7.48 13.03
N PHE A 106 16.67 7.38 12.76
CA PHE A 106 17.51 6.24 13.14
C PHE A 106 17.42 5.84 14.62
N TYR A 107 17.10 6.77 15.52
CA TYR A 107 16.96 6.52 16.96
C TYR A 107 15.74 5.64 17.30
N LYS A 108 14.83 5.43 16.35
CA LYS A 108 13.72 4.46 16.45
C LYS A 108 13.99 3.17 15.67
N ASP A 109 15.22 2.99 15.19
CA ASP A 109 15.57 1.94 14.24
C ASP A 109 16.81 1.15 14.68
N ASN A 110 17.18 0.12 13.91
CA ASN A 110 18.38 -0.68 14.12
C ASN A 110 19.47 -0.34 13.08
N LEU A 111 20.71 -0.75 13.35
CA LEU A 111 21.85 -0.44 12.49
C LEU A 111 21.75 -1.09 11.10
N GLU A 112 21.15 -2.28 10.99
CA GLU A 112 20.98 -2.96 9.70
C GLU A 112 20.09 -2.14 8.77
N ASN A 113 18.96 -1.64 9.27
CA ASN A 113 18.08 -0.76 8.52
C ASN A 113 18.78 0.54 8.14
N VAL A 114 19.51 1.19 9.07
CA VAL A 114 20.31 2.39 8.77
C VAL A 114 21.31 2.13 7.64
N ASN A 115 22.02 0.99 7.67
CA ASN A 115 22.96 0.63 6.63
C ASN A 115 22.27 0.36 5.29
N ASN A 116 21.09 -0.24 5.32
CA ASN A 116 20.27 -0.46 4.13
C ASN A 116 19.82 0.88 3.52
N GLU A 117 19.40 1.87 4.30
CA GLU A 117 19.05 3.21 3.79
C GLU A 117 20.26 3.90 3.12
N ILE A 118 21.46 3.75 3.68
CA ILE A 118 22.71 4.25 3.09
C ILE A 118 23.00 3.54 1.76
N LEU A 119 22.87 2.21 1.73
CA LEU A 119 23.08 1.39 0.52
C LEU A 119 22.10 1.79 -0.58
N GLN A 120 20.82 1.99 -0.26
CA GLN A 120 19.80 2.42 -1.21
C GLN A 120 20.13 3.79 -1.81
N CYS A 121 20.63 4.74 -1.00
CA CYS A 121 21.12 6.02 -1.51
C CYS A 121 22.29 5.84 -2.51
N ILE A 122 23.29 5.01 -2.17
CA ILE A 122 24.44 4.74 -3.05
C ILE A 122 23.98 4.11 -4.37
N ASN A 123 23.08 3.13 -4.32
CA ASN A 123 22.52 2.48 -5.49
C ASN A 123 21.75 3.48 -6.37
N ALA A 124 21.01 4.42 -5.77
CA ALA A 124 20.31 5.46 -6.51
C ALA A 124 21.26 6.38 -7.31
N PHE A 125 22.42 6.73 -6.74
CA PHE A 125 23.46 7.45 -7.48
C PHE A 125 24.01 6.62 -8.66
N SER A 126 24.23 5.32 -8.45
CA SER A 126 24.70 4.41 -9.50
C SER A 126 23.74 4.33 -10.70
N VAL A 127 22.41 4.30 -10.44
CA VAL A 127 21.37 4.28 -11.49
C VAL A 127 21.49 5.47 -12.46
N VAL A 128 21.80 6.65 -11.94
CA VAL A 128 22.01 7.86 -12.77
C VAL A 128 23.47 8.02 -13.25
N GLY A 129 24.27 6.95 -13.13
CA GLY A 129 25.65 6.85 -13.61
C GLY A 129 26.69 7.53 -12.72
N ILE A 130 26.43 7.69 -11.42
CA ILE A 130 27.35 8.29 -10.44
C ILE A 130 27.87 7.19 -9.52
N ASN A 131 29.14 6.82 -9.70
CA ASN A 131 29.79 5.81 -8.87
C ASN A 131 30.42 6.47 -7.65
N LEU A 132 29.75 6.37 -6.51
CA LEU A 132 30.28 6.86 -5.24
C LEU A 132 31.34 5.92 -4.69
N THR A 133 32.30 6.51 -3.98
CA THR A 133 33.36 5.82 -3.24
C THR A 133 33.44 6.41 -1.83
N ALA A 134 34.18 5.77 -0.93
CA ALA A 134 34.39 6.30 0.41
C ALA A 134 35.01 7.72 0.44
N LYS A 135 35.75 8.12 -0.62
CA LYS A 135 36.34 9.47 -0.74
C LYS A 135 35.29 10.57 -0.92
N ASP A 136 34.13 10.23 -1.43
CA ASP A 136 33.01 11.17 -1.62
C ASP A 136 32.31 11.48 -0.28
N PHE A 137 32.51 10.63 0.73
CA PHE A 137 31.95 10.79 2.08
C PHE A 137 32.86 11.61 3.00
N ASN A 138 33.18 12.83 2.60
CA ASN A 138 34.17 13.71 3.21
C ASN A 138 33.60 14.80 4.16
N TYR A 139 32.36 14.65 4.64
CA TYR A 139 31.77 15.59 5.63
C TYR A 139 32.60 15.71 6.91
N ASN A 140 33.26 14.62 7.31
CA ASN A 140 34.41 14.61 8.22
C ASN A 140 35.21 13.30 8.11
N LYS A 141 36.25 13.18 8.93
CA LYS A 141 37.07 11.96 9.00
C LYS A 141 36.29 10.71 9.43
N PHE A 142 35.21 10.86 10.20
CA PHE A 142 34.45 9.72 10.72
C PHE A 142 33.50 9.16 9.66
N THR A 143 32.85 10.01 8.87
CA THR A 143 32.05 9.58 7.72
C THR A 143 32.93 8.81 6.73
N GLN A 144 34.10 9.33 6.39
CA GLN A 144 35.02 8.65 5.48
C GLN A 144 35.54 7.33 6.06
N ALA A 145 35.92 7.30 7.34
CA ALA A 145 36.42 6.09 7.99
C ALA A 145 35.36 4.99 8.03
N TYR A 146 34.12 5.34 8.36
CA TYR A 146 33.00 4.40 8.34
C TYR A 146 32.74 3.89 6.92
N MET A 147 32.67 4.80 5.95
CA MET A 147 32.36 4.44 4.57
C MET A 147 33.47 3.62 3.88
N ASN A 148 34.73 3.76 4.28
CA ASN A 148 35.79 2.86 3.79
C ASN A 148 35.43 1.39 4.09
N VAL A 149 35.07 1.09 5.34
CA VAL A 149 34.67 -0.27 5.74
C VAL A 149 33.31 -0.64 5.13
N PHE A 150 32.37 0.30 5.05
CA PHE A 150 31.07 0.07 4.42
C PHE A 150 31.23 -0.41 2.97
N PHE A 151 32.08 0.24 2.16
CA PHE A 151 32.33 -0.16 0.78
C PHE A 151 33.12 -1.47 0.67
N GLU A 152 33.99 -1.78 1.62
CA GLU A 152 34.67 -3.10 1.69
C GLU A 152 33.67 -4.23 1.98
N GLU A 153 32.65 -3.97 2.78
CA GLU A 153 31.66 -4.94 3.25
C GLU A 153 30.30 -4.75 2.55
N ILE A 154 30.24 -4.09 1.39
CA ILE A 154 28.97 -3.65 0.78
C ILE A 154 28.04 -4.82 0.39
N GLU A 155 28.61 -5.99 0.12
CA GLU A 155 27.88 -7.23 -0.17
C GLU A 155 27.25 -7.85 1.09
N ASP A 156 27.72 -7.48 2.28
CA ASP A 156 27.16 -7.87 3.58
C ASP A 156 27.14 -6.67 4.54
N ILE A 157 26.13 -5.83 4.39
CA ILE A 157 25.93 -4.64 5.25
C ILE A 157 25.56 -4.98 6.72
N THR A 158 25.47 -6.27 7.05
CA THR A 158 25.25 -6.77 8.42
C THR A 158 26.53 -7.32 9.06
N SER A 159 27.67 -7.24 8.35
CA SER A 159 28.90 -7.90 8.77
C SER A 159 29.38 -7.42 10.14
N LYS A 160 29.99 -8.36 10.88
CA LYS A 160 30.56 -8.09 12.20
C LYS A 160 31.57 -6.94 12.15
N LYS A 161 32.39 -6.88 11.11
CA LYS A 161 33.42 -5.84 10.93
C LYS A 161 32.79 -4.46 10.75
N LEU A 162 31.70 -4.35 10.00
CA LEU A 162 30.98 -3.09 9.83
C LEU A 162 30.32 -2.65 11.15
N LYS A 163 29.71 -3.57 11.89
CA LYS A 163 29.10 -3.31 13.20
C LYS A 163 30.12 -2.83 14.24
N GLU A 164 31.25 -3.52 14.35
CA GLU A 164 32.36 -3.11 15.24
C GLU A 164 32.92 -1.75 14.83
N THR A 165 33.00 -1.47 13.53
CA THR A 165 33.45 -0.16 13.03
C THR A 165 32.46 0.95 13.42
N PHE A 166 31.16 0.70 13.28
CA PHE A 166 30.12 1.63 13.72
C PHE A 166 30.26 1.95 15.21
N GLU A 167 30.29 0.93 16.07
CA GLU A 167 30.40 1.10 17.53
C GLU A 167 31.65 1.92 17.92
N ASN A 168 32.80 1.59 17.33
CA ASN A 168 34.07 2.27 17.58
C ASN A 168 34.07 3.74 17.15
N ILE A 169 33.34 4.09 16.10
CA ILE A 169 33.20 5.47 15.60
C ILE A 169 32.13 6.21 16.40
N TYR A 170 31.01 5.57 16.72
CA TYR A 170 29.88 6.16 17.42
C TYR A 170 30.29 6.76 18.78
N TRP A 171 31.12 6.06 19.55
CA TRP A 171 31.66 6.58 20.82
C TRP A 171 32.50 7.86 20.65
N LYS A 172 33.05 8.10 19.46
CA LYS A 172 33.84 9.31 19.12
C LYS A 172 33.00 10.37 18.42
N CYS A 173 31.93 9.97 17.75
CA CYS A 173 31.04 10.80 16.97
C CYS A 173 29.61 10.23 17.01
N PRO A 174 28.82 10.54 18.05
CA PRO A 174 27.45 10.05 18.18
C PRO A 174 26.53 10.51 17.03
N GLU A 175 26.88 11.63 16.40
CA GLU A 175 26.19 12.23 15.24
C GLU A 175 26.62 11.62 13.89
N LEU A 176 27.28 10.45 13.86
CA LEU A 176 27.77 9.85 12.62
C LEU A 176 26.68 9.73 11.55
N ILE A 177 25.49 9.26 11.92
CA ILE A 177 24.36 9.06 10.99
C ILE A 177 23.87 10.40 10.45
N THR A 178 23.75 11.42 11.32
CA THR A 178 23.45 12.81 10.90
C THR A 178 24.49 13.30 9.88
N HIS A 179 25.78 13.07 10.12
CA HIS A 179 26.82 13.48 9.18
C HIS A 179 26.76 12.74 7.84
N LEU A 180 26.43 11.45 7.83
CA LEU A 180 26.24 10.68 6.60
C LEU A 180 25.03 11.18 5.82
N GLU A 181 23.90 11.45 6.50
CA GLU A 181 22.69 12.04 5.92
C GLU A 181 23.00 13.38 5.23
N LEU A 182 23.68 14.29 5.93
CA LEU A 182 24.10 15.57 5.36
C LEU A 182 25.06 15.40 4.19
N ASN A 183 25.98 14.44 4.25
CA ASN A 183 26.90 14.18 3.14
C ASN A 183 26.16 13.68 1.90
N ILE A 184 25.15 12.83 2.04
CA ILE A 184 24.32 12.33 0.92
C ILE A 184 23.56 13.49 0.27
N ARG A 185 22.98 14.40 1.07
CA ARG A 185 22.33 15.62 0.56
C ARG A 185 23.30 16.49 -0.23
N TYR A 186 24.49 16.72 0.32
CA TYR A 186 25.55 17.45 -0.35
C TYR A 186 25.92 16.81 -1.69
N LEU A 187 26.10 15.48 -1.73
CA LEU A 187 26.42 14.73 -2.95
C LEU A 187 25.32 14.84 -4.00
N TYR A 188 24.04 14.83 -3.59
CA TYR A 188 22.94 15.06 -4.52
C TYR A 188 23.01 16.47 -5.12
N LEU A 189 23.18 17.50 -4.31
CA LEU A 189 23.28 18.88 -4.80
C LEU A 189 24.47 19.11 -5.75
N GLN A 190 25.59 18.41 -5.56
CA GLN A 190 26.73 18.47 -6.49
C GLN A 190 26.42 17.82 -7.84
N ASN A 191 25.47 16.88 -7.88
CA ASN A 191 25.18 16.05 -9.05
C ASN A 191 23.75 16.22 -9.61
N GLU A 192 22.98 17.16 -9.07
CA GLU A 192 21.57 17.40 -9.37
C GLU A 192 21.30 17.47 -10.87
N SER A 193 22.10 18.25 -11.61
CA SER A 193 21.95 18.39 -13.07
C SER A 193 22.09 17.07 -13.84
N LYS A 194 22.95 16.15 -13.38
CA LYS A 194 23.14 14.83 -14.01
C LYS A 194 21.92 13.94 -13.75
N ALA A 195 21.41 13.95 -12.52
CA ALA A 195 20.20 13.20 -12.16
C ALA A 195 18.98 13.74 -12.93
N GLU A 196 18.79 15.06 -12.99
CA GLU A 196 17.70 15.69 -13.75
C GLU A 196 17.75 15.34 -15.24
N LYS A 197 18.95 15.35 -15.85
CA LYS A 197 19.13 14.93 -17.25
C LYS A 197 18.71 13.47 -17.46
N TYR A 198 19.08 12.57 -16.56
CA TYR A 198 18.71 11.16 -16.64
C TYR A 198 17.19 10.98 -16.61
N TYR A 199 16.49 11.54 -15.61
CA TYR A 199 15.05 11.36 -15.49
C TYR A 199 14.24 12.12 -16.54
N THR A 200 14.78 13.22 -17.08
CA THR A 200 14.19 13.89 -18.26
C THR A 200 14.23 12.97 -19.48
N GLN A 201 15.36 12.29 -19.72
CA GLN A 201 15.47 11.32 -20.81
C GLN A 201 14.55 10.11 -20.58
N ALA A 202 14.55 9.55 -19.37
CA ALA A 202 13.68 8.41 -19.03
C ALA A 202 12.19 8.74 -19.25
N LYS A 203 11.75 9.95 -18.87
CA LYS A 203 10.40 10.43 -19.15
C LYS A 203 10.13 10.49 -20.66
N PHE A 204 11.06 11.06 -21.44
CA PHE A 204 10.93 11.14 -22.90
C PHE A 204 10.82 9.75 -23.55
N ASP A 205 11.59 8.77 -23.07
CA ASP A 205 11.56 7.41 -23.63
C ASP A 205 10.24 6.67 -23.34
N ILE A 206 9.55 7.02 -22.25
CA ILE A 206 8.24 6.46 -21.88
C ILE A 206 7.11 7.13 -22.65
N LEU A 207 7.15 8.46 -22.77
CA LEU A 207 6.13 9.24 -23.49
C LEU A 207 6.33 9.06 -25.00
N LYS A 208 5.68 8.03 -25.57
CA LYS A 208 5.77 7.72 -26.99
C LYS A 208 4.96 8.73 -27.82
N GLY A 209 5.61 9.39 -28.77
CA GLY A 209 4.94 10.31 -29.69
C GLY A 209 4.38 11.54 -28.97
N ASN A 210 3.05 11.69 -28.95
CA ASN A 210 2.37 12.83 -28.34
C ASN A 210 1.69 12.48 -26.99
N ASP A 211 1.99 11.31 -26.41
CA ASP A 211 1.43 10.90 -25.12
C ASP A 211 1.78 11.91 -24.01
N THR A 212 0.77 12.30 -23.23
CA THR A 212 0.95 13.11 -22.02
C THR A 212 1.08 12.24 -20.76
N GLU A 213 1.54 12.82 -19.66
CA GLU A 213 1.51 12.17 -18.33
C GLU A 213 0.11 11.67 -17.95
N GLN A 214 -0.91 12.47 -18.28
CA GLN A 214 -2.30 12.13 -18.01
C GLN A 214 -2.77 10.93 -18.84
N ASP A 215 -2.28 10.77 -20.07
CA ASP A 215 -2.63 9.62 -20.92
C ASP A 215 -2.02 8.31 -20.38
N VAL A 216 -0.79 8.36 -19.85
CA VAL A 216 -0.19 7.21 -19.16
C VAL A 216 -1.01 6.87 -17.90
N PHE A 217 -1.41 7.87 -17.13
CA PHE A 217 -2.20 7.69 -15.92
C PHE A 217 -3.60 7.13 -16.21
N ASN A 218 -4.29 7.63 -17.23
CA ASN A 218 -5.60 7.13 -17.63
C ASN A 218 -5.54 5.67 -18.07
N ARG A 219 -4.56 5.30 -18.92
CA ARG A 219 -4.36 3.89 -19.31
C ARG A 219 -4.08 2.99 -18.11
N TYR A 220 -3.34 3.47 -17.11
CA TYR A 220 -3.12 2.72 -15.87
C TYR A 220 -4.43 2.50 -15.11
N LEU A 221 -5.27 3.54 -14.98
CA LEU A 221 -6.56 3.43 -14.29
C LEU A 221 -7.52 2.50 -15.03
N GLU A 222 -7.58 2.56 -16.36
CA GLU A 222 -8.37 1.66 -17.19
C GLU A 222 -7.94 0.20 -17.03
N LEU A 223 -6.63 -0.08 -17.08
CA LEU A 223 -6.11 -1.43 -16.83
C LEU A 223 -6.46 -1.92 -15.43
N LYS A 224 -6.36 -1.05 -14.42
CA LYS A 224 -6.70 -1.37 -13.03
C LYS A 224 -8.18 -1.68 -12.87
N ASP A 225 -9.06 -0.90 -13.49
CA ASP A 225 -10.51 -1.14 -13.47
C ASP A 225 -10.87 -2.47 -14.15
N ASN A 226 -10.30 -2.73 -15.33
CA ASN A 226 -10.47 -3.99 -16.05
C ASN A 226 -10.00 -5.20 -15.23
N LEU A 227 -8.83 -5.09 -14.59
CA LEU A 227 -8.32 -6.13 -13.70
C LEU A 227 -9.27 -6.35 -12.51
N GLN A 228 -9.74 -5.28 -11.88
CA GLN A 228 -10.66 -5.37 -10.76
C GLN A 228 -11.97 -6.06 -11.17
N ASN A 229 -12.53 -5.72 -12.33
CA ASN A 229 -13.71 -6.38 -12.89
C ASN A 229 -13.48 -7.88 -13.11
N MET A 230 -12.35 -8.27 -13.72
CA MET A 230 -12.00 -9.69 -13.91
C MET A 230 -11.85 -10.46 -12.60
N LEU A 231 -11.26 -9.83 -11.57
CA LEU A 231 -11.12 -10.43 -10.23
C LEU A 231 -12.48 -10.60 -9.55
N ASP A 232 -13.32 -9.57 -9.64
CA ASP A 232 -14.61 -9.49 -8.98
C ASP A 232 -15.64 -10.45 -9.57
N THR A 233 -15.60 -10.70 -10.88
CA THR A 233 -16.53 -11.60 -11.57
C THR A 233 -15.92 -12.97 -11.89
N SER A 234 -14.75 -13.30 -11.34
CA SER A 234 -14.12 -14.61 -11.55
C SER A 234 -14.88 -15.71 -10.78
N PRO A 235 -15.48 -16.70 -11.46
CA PRO A 235 -16.23 -17.76 -10.78
C PRO A 235 -15.37 -18.57 -9.78
N LYS A 236 -14.09 -18.78 -10.12
CA LYS A 236 -13.14 -19.46 -9.25
C LYS A 236 -12.87 -18.67 -7.96
N LEU A 237 -12.56 -17.37 -8.08
CA LEU A 237 -12.28 -16.54 -6.91
C LEU A 237 -13.52 -16.33 -6.04
N ILE A 238 -14.70 -16.19 -6.66
CA ILE A 238 -15.96 -16.11 -5.93
C ILE A 238 -16.23 -17.42 -5.16
N LEU A 239 -16.06 -18.58 -5.78
CA LEU A 239 -16.21 -19.87 -5.11
C LEU A 239 -15.23 -19.99 -3.93
N ASP A 240 -13.98 -19.60 -4.12
CA ASP A 240 -12.95 -19.66 -3.06
C ASP A 240 -13.34 -18.83 -1.84
N LYS A 241 -13.95 -17.66 -2.02
CA LYS A 241 -14.45 -16.85 -0.90
C LYS A 241 -15.52 -17.59 -0.07
N PHE A 242 -16.37 -18.39 -0.70
CA PHE A 242 -17.32 -19.25 0.04
C PHE A 242 -16.63 -20.42 0.74
N LEU A 243 -15.74 -21.13 0.04
CA LEU A 243 -15.03 -22.30 0.58
C LEU A 243 -14.13 -21.92 1.77
N ASN A 244 -13.55 -20.73 1.73
CA ASN A 244 -12.73 -20.16 2.80
C ASN A 244 -13.55 -19.51 3.93
N LYS A 245 -14.88 -19.51 3.83
CA LYS A 245 -15.81 -18.88 4.81
C LYS A 245 -15.62 -17.36 4.95
N GLU A 246 -15.07 -16.69 3.93
CA GLU A 246 -14.99 -15.22 3.86
C GLU A 246 -16.38 -14.60 3.62
N VAL A 247 -17.24 -15.34 2.94
CA VAL A 247 -18.65 -15.02 2.75
C VAL A 247 -19.52 -16.23 3.06
N ASN A 248 -20.73 -15.99 3.55
CA ASN A 248 -21.69 -17.04 3.87
C ASN A 248 -22.76 -17.12 2.78
N TYR A 249 -22.92 -18.27 2.14
CA TYR A 249 -23.92 -18.46 1.07
C TYR A 249 -25.36 -18.18 1.55
N LYS A 250 -25.65 -18.41 2.83
CA LYS A 250 -26.97 -18.16 3.42
C LYS A 250 -27.37 -16.69 3.36
N ASP A 251 -26.40 -15.78 3.31
CA ASP A 251 -26.64 -14.34 3.24
C ASP A 251 -27.11 -13.87 1.87
N TYR A 252 -26.91 -14.71 0.83
CA TYR A 252 -27.24 -14.44 -0.57
C TYR A 252 -28.42 -15.29 -1.07
N LEU A 253 -29.13 -15.96 -0.16
CA LEU A 253 -30.42 -16.57 -0.51
C LEU A 253 -31.40 -15.47 -0.96
N PRO A 254 -32.30 -15.74 -1.93
CA PRO A 254 -33.14 -14.71 -2.56
C PRO A 254 -33.88 -13.81 -1.56
N ASN A 255 -34.51 -14.40 -0.54
CA ASN A 255 -35.24 -13.68 0.50
C ASN A 255 -34.35 -12.86 1.45
N LYS A 256 -33.06 -13.22 1.58
CA LYS A 256 -32.09 -12.51 2.42
C LYS A 256 -31.51 -11.33 1.67
N ILE A 257 -31.10 -11.52 0.42
CA ILE A 257 -30.50 -10.46 -0.37
C ILE A 257 -31.53 -9.40 -0.79
N GLN A 258 -32.77 -9.80 -1.13
CA GLN A 258 -33.86 -8.85 -1.40
C GLN A 258 -34.10 -7.88 -0.23
N LYS A 259 -33.96 -8.34 1.02
CA LYS A 259 -34.07 -7.46 2.20
C LYS A 259 -32.92 -6.46 2.31
N GLU A 260 -31.74 -6.77 1.78
CA GLU A 260 -30.63 -5.83 1.74
C GLU A 260 -30.84 -4.77 0.65
N TYR A 261 -31.31 -5.18 -0.53
CA TYR A 261 -31.70 -4.27 -1.59
C TYR A 261 -32.77 -3.27 -1.13
N ALA A 262 -33.79 -3.74 -0.40
CA ALA A 262 -34.88 -2.94 0.15
C ALA A 262 -34.43 -1.79 1.07
N LYS A 263 -33.21 -1.88 1.64
CA LYS A 263 -32.65 -0.82 2.47
C LYS A 263 -32.16 0.37 1.64
N ILE A 264 -31.87 0.15 0.36
CA ILE A 264 -31.23 1.14 -0.53
C ILE A 264 -32.20 1.63 -1.60
N ILE A 265 -33.07 0.77 -2.11
CA ILE A 265 -34.01 1.11 -3.19
C ILE A 265 -35.29 0.28 -3.06
N ASP A 266 -36.38 0.79 -3.61
CA ASP A 266 -37.62 0.03 -3.75
C ASP A 266 -37.39 -1.22 -4.61
N ILE A 267 -37.79 -2.39 -4.10
CA ILE A 267 -37.60 -3.68 -4.76
C ILE A 267 -38.38 -3.76 -6.07
N GLU A 268 -39.52 -3.05 -6.17
CA GLU A 268 -40.31 -3.03 -7.40
C GLU A 268 -39.52 -2.45 -8.58
N LEU A 269 -38.60 -1.51 -8.31
CA LEU A 269 -37.74 -0.92 -9.33
C LEU A 269 -36.63 -1.89 -9.79
N LEU A 270 -36.17 -2.79 -8.93
CA LEU A 270 -35.05 -3.71 -9.21
C LEU A 270 -35.38 -4.80 -10.23
N GLN A 271 -36.65 -5.15 -10.40
CA GLN A 271 -37.06 -6.28 -11.24
C GLN A 271 -37.00 -5.97 -12.74
N GLU A 272 -36.82 -4.70 -13.12
CA GLU A 272 -37.01 -4.23 -14.50
C GLU A 272 -35.77 -3.58 -15.13
N ASP A 273 -34.64 -3.40 -14.42
CA ASP A 273 -33.59 -2.49 -14.89
C ASP A 273 -32.14 -2.84 -14.47
N ASP A 274 -31.30 -3.21 -15.45
CA ASP A 274 -29.85 -3.37 -15.27
C ASP A 274 -29.16 -2.03 -14.89
N GLU A 275 -29.74 -0.89 -15.26
CA GLU A 275 -29.23 0.44 -14.92
C GLU A 275 -29.19 0.67 -13.41
N ILE A 276 -30.15 0.14 -12.66
CA ILE A 276 -30.19 0.26 -11.20
C ILE A 276 -29.01 -0.46 -10.57
N LYS A 277 -28.69 -1.68 -11.04
CA LYS A 277 -27.52 -2.43 -10.54
C LYS A 277 -26.23 -1.68 -10.81
N ASP A 278 -26.09 -1.09 -12.00
CA ASP A 278 -24.93 -0.24 -12.31
C ASP A 278 -24.89 1.03 -11.44
N ASN A 279 -26.04 1.62 -11.12
CA ASN A 279 -26.12 2.74 -10.19
C ASN A 279 -25.76 2.35 -8.75
N ILE A 280 -26.08 1.13 -8.30
CA ILE A 280 -25.62 0.57 -7.02
C ILE A 280 -24.10 0.40 -7.01
N LEU A 281 -23.50 -0.10 -8.10
CA LEU A 281 -22.05 -0.22 -8.23
C LEU A 281 -21.36 1.16 -8.20
N LYS A 282 -21.91 2.15 -8.92
CA LYS A 282 -21.45 3.55 -8.83
C LYS A 282 -21.58 4.09 -7.41
N PHE A 283 -22.66 3.75 -6.70
CA PHE A 283 -22.87 4.18 -5.31
C PHE A 283 -21.83 3.59 -4.37
N TYR A 284 -21.58 2.30 -4.49
CA TYR A 284 -20.50 1.63 -3.76
C TYR A 284 -19.16 2.34 -3.98
N ASN A 285 -18.80 2.65 -5.23
CA ASN A 285 -17.55 3.34 -5.56
C ASN A 285 -17.49 4.76 -4.96
N ASN A 286 -18.57 5.53 -5.06
CA ASN A 286 -18.68 6.86 -4.47
C ASN A 286 -18.57 6.86 -2.93
N ILE A 287 -19.13 5.84 -2.26
CA ILE A 287 -18.96 5.65 -0.82
C ILE A 287 -17.52 5.25 -0.47
N CYS A 288 -16.88 4.39 -1.26
CA CYS A 288 -15.45 4.07 -1.08
C CYS A 288 -14.56 5.31 -1.25
N GLU A 289 -14.83 6.13 -2.27
CA GLU A 289 -14.14 7.39 -2.51
C GLU A 289 -14.30 8.32 -1.30
N PHE A 290 -15.53 8.52 -0.82
CA PHE A 290 -15.79 9.43 0.29
C PHE A 290 -15.16 8.96 1.60
N LYS A 291 -15.19 7.65 1.90
CA LYS A 291 -14.48 7.08 3.06
C LYS A 291 -12.97 7.36 3.00
N ASN A 292 -12.35 7.19 1.84
CA ASN A 292 -10.93 7.50 1.68
C ASN A 292 -10.67 9.01 1.77
N TYR A 293 -11.55 9.86 1.22
CA TYR A 293 -11.46 11.30 1.42
C TYR A 293 -11.46 11.68 2.90
N LEU A 294 -12.38 11.12 3.70
CA LEU A 294 -12.42 11.36 5.15
C LEU A 294 -11.11 10.92 5.82
N LYS A 295 -10.63 9.70 5.52
CA LYS A 295 -9.37 9.15 6.04
C LYS A 295 -8.17 10.08 5.76
N PHE A 296 -8.11 10.70 4.58
CA PHE A 296 -6.98 11.52 4.14
C PHE A 296 -7.25 13.03 4.14
N LYS A 297 -8.37 13.46 4.74
CA LYS A 297 -8.81 14.87 4.71
C LYS A 297 -7.75 15.82 5.27
N PHE A 298 -7.04 15.39 6.31
CA PHE A 298 -6.00 16.18 6.95
C PHE A 298 -4.86 16.58 5.98
N ILE A 299 -4.54 15.75 4.97
CA ILE A 299 -3.55 16.06 3.94
C ILE A 299 -4.05 17.20 3.04
N PHE A 300 -5.32 17.12 2.64
CA PHE A 300 -5.94 18.14 1.81
C PHE A 300 -6.00 19.49 2.53
N GLU A 301 -6.44 19.50 3.80
CA GLU A 301 -6.55 20.74 4.59
C GLU A 301 -5.19 21.41 4.81
N ASP A 302 -4.12 20.64 5.05
CA ASP A 302 -2.77 21.18 5.21
C ASP A 302 -2.26 21.85 3.92
N ILE A 303 -2.39 21.18 2.77
CA ILE A 303 -2.00 21.76 1.48
C ILE A 303 -2.86 22.98 1.14
N LYS A 304 -4.18 22.92 1.40
CA LYS A 304 -5.09 24.05 1.17
C LYS A 304 -4.69 25.26 2.01
N LYS A 305 -4.34 25.06 3.27
CA LYS A 305 -3.83 26.12 4.14
C LYS A 305 -2.58 26.77 3.53
N HIS A 306 -1.59 25.98 3.12
CA HIS A 306 -0.37 26.51 2.51
C HIS A 306 -0.59 27.17 1.15
N TYR A 307 -1.53 26.65 0.36
CA TYR A 307 -1.95 27.27 -0.90
C TYR A 307 -2.54 28.67 -0.68
N LEU A 308 -3.36 28.86 0.36
CA LEU A 308 -3.92 30.17 0.71
C LEU A 308 -2.85 31.17 1.19
N GLU A 309 -1.69 30.69 1.62
CA GLU A 309 -0.57 31.51 2.11
C GLU A 309 0.59 31.64 1.10
N LYS A 310 0.41 31.15 -0.14
CA LYS A 310 1.47 31.05 -1.17
C LYS A 310 2.22 32.35 -1.47
N ASP A 311 1.57 33.50 -1.32
CA ASP A 311 2.20 34.80 -1.60
C ASP A 311 3.21 35.24 -0.52
N ARG A 312 3.20 34.63 0.68
CA ARG A 312 4.10 35.00 1.78
C ARG A 312 5.51 34.40 1.65
N ASN A 313 5.67 33.32 0.88
CA ASN A 313 6.89 32.48 0.89
C ASN A 313 7.70 32.54 -0.42
N LYS A 314 7.48 33.56 -1.26
CA LYS A 314 8.20 33.70 -2.54
C LYS A 314 9.71 33.81 -2.29
N LYS A 315 10.49 32.89 -2.87
CA LYS A 315 11.96 32.77 -2.82
C LYS A 315 12.59 32.18 -1.55
N THR A 316 11.80 31.75 -0.55
CA THR A 316 12.36 31.17 0.69
C THR A 316 13.23 29.94 0.41
N TYR A 317 12.79 29.07 -0.50
CA TYR A 317 13.53 27.87 -0.92
C TYR A 317 14.91 28.20 -1.51
N ASP A 318 14.96 29.06 -2.54
CA ASP A 318 16.22 29.43 -3.23
C ASP A 318 17.22 30.10 -2.29
N ASP A 319 16.73 30.96 -1.40
CA ASP A 319 17.59 31.67 -0.46
C ASP A 319 18.13 30.74 0.64
N LEU A 320 17.33 29.77 1.08
CA LEU A 320 17.78 28.74 2.01
C LEU A 320 18.81 27.81 1.36
N LEU A 321 18.61 27.41 0.11
CA LEU A 321 19.58 26.61 -0.64
C LEU A 321 20.93 27.33 -0.81
N LYS A 322 20.92 28.65 -1.09
CA LYS A 322 22.15 29.46 -1.13
C LYS A 322 22.87 29.52 0.23
N LYS A 323 22.10 29.68 1.32
CA LYS A 323 22.65 29.69 2.69
C LYS A 323 23.30 28.35 3.04
N ILE A 324 22.63 27.23 2.75
CA ILE A 324 23.18 25.87 2.92
C ILE A 324 24.51 25.74 2.19
N ARG A 325 24.56 26.09 0.89
CA ARG A 325 25.81 26.04 0.11
C ARG A 325 26.93 26.90 0.71
N THR A 326 26.59 28.01 1.37
CA THR A 326 27.58 28.87 2.04
C THR A 326 28.10 28.23 3.33
N GLU A 327 27.20 27.68 4.16
CA GLU A 327 27.59 26.99 5.40
C GLU A 327 28.38 25.71 5.13
N GLU A 328 28.02 24.92 4.11
CA GLU A 328 28.79 23.72 3.70
C GLU A 328 30.20 24.07 3.20
N LYS A 329 30.35 25.19 2.48
CA LYS A 329 31.69 25.70 2.11
C LYS A 329 32.51 26.11 3.33
N LYS A 330 31.89 26.67 4.37
CA LYS A 330 32.58 26.97 5.64
C LYS A 330 32.99 25.68 6.35
N LEU A 331 32.12 24.66 6.34
CA LEU A 331 32.38 23.36 6.95
C LEU A 331 33.58 22.66 6.29
N SER A 332 33.62 22.64 4.97
CA SER A 332 34.74 22.08 4.19
C SER A 332 36.07 22.77 4.54
N LYS A 333 36.10 24.11 4.61
CA LYS A 333 37.31 24.86 5.04
C LYS A 333 37.73 24.51 6.47
N LEU A 334 36.77 24.36 7.38
CA LEU A 334 37.04 24.01 8.77
C LEU A 334 37.64 22.59 8.89
N ASN A 335 37.19 21.65 8.06
CA ASN A 335 37.77 20.32 7.96
C ASN A 335 39.22 20.36 7.47
N ASP A 336 39.50 21.13 6.42
CA ASP A 336 40.86 21.34 5.90
C ASP A 336 41.79 21.96 6.95
N GLU A 337 41.29 22.89 7.75
CA GLU A 337 42.05 23.47 8.85
C GLU A 337 42.35 22.46 9.96
N LYS A 338 41.42 21.54 10.27
CA LYS A 338 41.65 20.47 11.25
C LYS A 338 42.70 19.46 10.77
N THR A 339 42.78 19.17 9.46
CA THR A 339 43.80 18.29 8.87
C THR A 339 45.16 18.97 8.68
N LYS A 340 45.20 20.27 8.37
CA LYS A 340 46.47 21.03 8.18
C LYS A 340 47.14 21.47 9.48
N LYS A 341 46.44 21.52 10.62
CA LYS A 341 46.96 22.00 11.92
C LYS A 341 47.89 21.02 12.66
N PHE A 342 48.61 20.15 11.96
CA PHE A 342 49.72 19.40 12.57
C PHE A 342 51.02 20.24 12.71
N PHE A 343 51.10 21.47 12.16
CA PHE A 343 52.40 22.17 12.12
C PHE A 343 52.58 23.56 12.72
N LEU A 344 51.62 24.49 12.88
CA LEU A 344 52.04 25.87 13.26
C LEU A 344 51.30 26.69 14.32
N PHE A 345 50.00 26.60 14.63
CA PHE A 345 49.44 27.40 15.74
C PHE A 345 48.22 26.74 16.42
N LYS A 346 48.35 26.46 17.72
CA LYS A 346 47.28 25.94 18.60
C LYS A 346 46.26 27.04 18.90
N LYS A 347 45.21 27.19 18.09
CA LYS A 347 43.89 27.57 18.64
C LYS A 347 43.49 26.48 19.65
N LYS A 348 42.88 26.83 20.78
CA LYS A 348 42.37 25.81 21.72
C LYS A 348 41.44 24.87 20.95
N ASN A 349 41.72 23.57 21.01
CA ASN A 349 41.07 22.55 20.19
C ASN A 349 39.54 22.54 20.41
N ASP A 350 39.10 22.97 21.60
CA ASP A 350 37.72 22.98 22.05
C ASP A 350 36.87 24.02 21.29
N ASP A 351 37.38 25.23 21.03
CA ASP A 351 36.65 26.27 20.29
C ASP A 351 36.33 25.86 18.85
N ILE A 352 37.24 25.12 18.20
CA ILE A 352 37.05 24.62 16.84
C ILE A 352 36.05 23.44 16.82
N ASN A 353 36.01 22.64 17.88
CA ASN A 353 35.04 21.55 18.00
C ASN A 353 33.63 22.07 18.26
N ILE A 354 33.46 23.11 19.09
CA ILE A 354 32.17 23.78 19.31
C ILE A 354 31.67 24.41 18.01
N GLN A 355 32.51 25.20 17.32
CA GLN A 355 32.16 25.81 16.03
C GLN A 355 31.76 24.76 14.98
N TYR A 356 32.41 23.60 14.98
CA TYR A 356 32.07 22.50 14.08
C TYR A 356 30.69 21.92 14.41
N ALA A 357 30.41 21.62 15.67
CA ALA A 357 29.12 21.07 16.10
C ALA A 357 27.96 22.04 15.83
N ASP A 358 28.14 23.33 16.13
CA ASP A 358 27.13 24.36 15.85
C ASP A 358 26.85 24.49 14.34
N LEU A 359 27.90 24.42 13.52
CA LEU A 359 27.76 24.51 12.07
C LEU A 359 27.01 23.31 11.49
N ILE A 360 27.32 22.09 11.94
CA ILE A 360 26.59 20.88 11.55
C ILE A 360 25.12 21.00 11.91
N LYS A 361 24.81 21.37 13.17
CA LYS A 361 23.44 21.50 13.64
C LYS A 361 22.67 22.55 12.83
N ASN A 362 23.29 23.69 12.56
CA ASN A 362 22.71 24.73 11.72
C ASN A 362 22.41 24.21 10.30
N ILE A 363 23.34 23.49 9.67
CA ILE A 363 23.11 22.90 8.34
C ILE A 363 21.97 21.89 8.38
N GLN A 364 21.91 21.04 9.42
CA GLN A 364 20.83 20.08 9.62
C GLN A 364 19.46 20.76 9.74
N ASP A 365 19.35 21.79 10.56
CA ASP A 365 18.10 22.52 10.76
C ASP A 365 17.67 23.27 9.49
N MET A 366 18.62 23.84 8.74
CA MET A 366 18.35 24.43 7.43
C MET A 366 17.84 23.39 6.42
N TYR A 367 18.41 22.18 6.38
CA TYR A 367 17.90 21.13 5.49
C TYR A 367 16.51 20.63 5.88
N LYS A 368 16.20 20.54 7.19
CA LYS A 368 14.83 20.22 7.63
C LYS A 368 13.83 21.27 7.17
N GLN A 369 14.20 22.56 7.26
CA GLN A 369 13.38 23.64 6.75
C GLN A 369 13.27 23.60 5.22
N LEU A 370 14.38 23.30 4.52
CA LEU A 370 14.42 23.22 3.05
C LEU A 370 13.42 22.20 2.50
N ASP A 371 13.29 21.06 3.16
CA ASP A 371 12.34 20.02 2.74
C ASP A 371 10.88 20.51 2.79
N LYS A 372 10.50 21.27 3.83
CA LYS A 372 9.16 21.89 3.94
C LYS A 372 8.96 22.98 2.89
N GLU A 373 9.92 23.88 2.77
CA GLU A 373 9.87 24.99 1.79
C GLU A 373 9.84 24.49 0.35
N LYS A 374 10.46 23.33 0.05
CA LYS A 374 10.38 22.69 -1.26
C LYS A 374 8.93 22.38 -1.62
N VAL A 375 8.20 21.74 -0.71
CA VAL A 375 6.78 21.40 -0.92
C VAL A 375 5.95 22.67 -1.07
N TYR A 376 6.14 23.67 -0.22
CA TYR A 376 5.39 24.94 -0.31
C TYR A 376 5.63 25.70 -1.61
N ASN A 377 6.88 25.71 -2.09
CA ASN A 377 7.18 26.28 -3.40
C ASN A 377 6.48 25.49 -4.52
N LYS A 378 6.50 24.15 -4.46
CA LYS A 378 5.83 23.28 -5.43
C LYS A 378 4.30 23.40 -5.40
N ILE A 379 3.67 23.65 -4.25
CA ILE A 379 2.24 23.97 -4.16
C ILE A 379 1.92 25.18 -5.04
N SER A 380 2.75 26.22 -4.98
CA SER A 380 2.56 27.46 -5.75
C SER A 380 2.74 27.26 -7.26
N GLU A 381 3.55 26.27 -7.66
CA GLU A 381 3.81 25.93 -9.07
C GLU A 381 2.68 25.07 -9.69
N TYR A 382 2.12 24.14 -8.92
CA TYR A 382 1.23 23.09 -9.45
C TYR A 382 -0.24 23.21 -9.04
N ILE A 383 -0.55 23.91 -7.95
CA ILE A 383 -1.92 24.09 -7.47
C ILE A 383 -2.40 25.50 -7.83
N ASN A 384 -3.61 25.60 -8.35
CA ASN A 384 -4.28 26.86 -8.70
C ASN A 384 -5.78 26.81 -8.36
N ASP A 385 -6.51 27.88 -8.67
CA ASP A 385 -7.93 27.99 -8.28
C ASP A 385 -8.85 26.98 -9.00
N ASN A 386 -8.40 26.45 -10.14
CA ASN A 386 -9.09 25.38 -10.88
C ASN A 386 -8.65 23.98 -10.44
N SER A 387 -7.68 23.85 -9.53
CA SER A 387 -7.29 22.55 -8.99
C SER A 387 -8.41 21.97 -8.15
N THR A 388 -8.66 20.68 -8.35
CA THR A 388 -9.65 19.91 -7.59
C THR A 388 -9.05 19.36 -6.30
N ILE A 389 -9.89 18.86 -5.40
CA ILE A 389 -9.44 18.08 -4.23
C ILE A 389 -8.55 16.90 -4.70
N TYR A 390 -8.91 16.26 -5.81
CA TYR A 390 -8.12 15.15 -6.36
C TYR A 390 -6.74 15.59 -6.87
N ASP A 391 -6.63 16.75 -7.50
CA ASP A 391 -5.34 17.31 -7.92
C ASP A 391 -4.42 17.57 -6.72
N VAL A 392 -4.98 18.04 -5.60
CA VAL A 392 -4.25 18.20 -4.33
C VAL A 392 -3.73 16.86 -3.82
N PHE A 393 -4.52 15.79 -3.88
CA PHE A 393 -4.03 14.47 -3.45
C PHE A 393 -2.97 13.88 -4.39
N LYS A 394 -3.11 14.04 -5.71
CA LYS A 394 -2.06 13.67 -6.68
C LYS A 394 -0.75 14.41 -6.40
N PHE A 395 -0.85 15.70 -6.08
CA PHE A 395 0.29 16.51 -5.66
C PHE A 395 0.93 15.95 -4.38
N ALA A 396 0.14 15.74 -3.33
CA ALA A 396 0.64 15.23 -2.05
C ALA A 396 1.34 13.87 -2.19
N ASN A 397 0.78 12.96 -3.02
CA ASN A 397 1.34 11.63 -3.26
C ASN A 397 2.72 11.67 -3.94
N SER A 398 3.10 12.83 -4.47
CA SER A 398 4.44 13.05 -5.03
C SER A 398 5.51 13.31 -3.96
N PHE A 399 5.12 13.64 -2.72
CA PHE A 399 6.02 13.99 -1.61
C PHE A 399 5.70 13.15 -0.36
N LYS A 400 6.01 11.85 -0.40
CA LYS A 400 5.66 10.93 0.69
C LYS A 400 6.26 11.32 2.05
N PRO A 401 7.52 11.78 2.18
CA PRO A 401 8.05 12.22 3.47
C PRO A 401 7.22 13.33 4.11
N TYR A 402 6.72 14.28 3.31
CA TYR A 402 5.82 15.33 3.77
C TYR A 402 4.49 14.77 4.26
N VAL A 403 3.88 13.83 3.52
CA VAL A 403 2.65 13.14 3.97
C VAL A 403 2.87 12.40 5.29
N ARG A 404 4.03 11.74 5.48
CA ARG A 404 4.38 11.08 6.75
C ARG A 404 4.47 12.08 7.90
N ASP A 405 5.08 13.24 7.67
CA ASP A 405 5.20 14.28 8.71
C ASP A 405 3.82 14.84 9.08
N ILE A 406 2.95 15.14 8.10
CA ILE A 406 1.58 15.58 8.38
C ILE A 406 0.80 14.50 9.14
N ALA A 407 0.94 13.23 8.77
CA ALA A 407 0.27 12.12 9.46
C ALA A 407 0.67 12.03 10.93
N ILE A 408 1.97 12.19 11.24
CA ILE A 408 2.46 12.24 12.63
C ILE A 408 1.90 13.44 13.39
N GLU A 409 1.83 14.60 12.74
CA GLU A 409 1.29 15.83 13.35
C GLU A 409 -0.21 15.71 13.65
N ASN A 410 -0.98 15.00 12.82
CA ASN A 410 -2.44 14.87 12.95
C ASN A 410 -2.89 13.60 13.69
N ILE A 411 -2.03 12.58 13.82
CA ILE A 411 -2.33 11.31 14.50
C ILE A 411 -1.21 11.06 15.51
N PRO A 412 -1.23 11.72 16.69
CA PRO A 412 -0.11 11.68 17.64
C PRO A 412 0.23 10.28 18.18
N THR A 413 -0.70 9.33 18.08
CA THR A 413 -0.55 7.95 18.53
C THR A 413 -0.16 6.98 17.43
N ILE A 414 0.11 7.45 16.21
CA ILE A 414 0.46 6.57 15.09
C ILE A 414 1.81 5.88 15.32
N MET A 415 1.83 4.56 15.13
CA MET A 415 3.04 3.74 15.22
C MET A 415 3.83 3.79 13.91
N PRO A 416 5.16 3.57 13.93
CA PRO A 416 5.99 3.60 12.73
C PRO A 416 5.47 2.73 11.57
N GLU A 417 5.00 1.52 11.87
CA GLU A 417 4.47 0.58 10.87
C GLU A 417 3.16 1.09 10.25
N GLU A 418 2.30 1.69 11.07
CA GLU A 418 1.03 2.28 10.63
C GLU A 418 1.23 3.49 9.70
N ILE A 419 2.35 4.21 9.83
CA ILE A 419 2.70 5.31 8.92
C ILE A 419 2.96 4.78 7.51
N ASP A 420 3.74 3.71 7.39
CA ASP A 420 4.06 3.14 6.07
C ASP A 420 2.82 2.51 5.43
N GLU A 421 1.94 1.86 6.22
CA GLU A 421 0.63 1.39 5.75
C GLU A 421 -0.26 2.55 5.27
N LEU A 422 -0.29 3.67 6.01
CA LEU A 422 -1.03 4.87 5.62
C LEU A 422 -0.56 5.41 4.26
N ILE A 423 0.74 5.44 4.01
CA ILE A 423 1.32 5.88 2.73
C ILE A 423 0.92 4.93 1.59
N ILE A 424 0.96 3.61 1.82
CA ILE A 424 0.53 2.61 0.82
C ILE A 424 -0.95 2.77 0.50
N ASP A 425 -1.79 2.95 1.51
CA ASP A 425 -3.22 3.17 1.32
C ASP A 425 -3.52 4.48 0.61
N PHE A 426 -2.77 5.55 0.91
CA PHE A 426 -2.90 6.84 0.24
C PHE A 426 -2.53 6.74 -1.24
N ASP A 427 -1.41 6.09 -1.57
CA ASP A 427 -1.02 5.83 -2.96
C ASP A 427 -2.07 4.99 -3.70
N ARG A 428 -2.62 3.96 -3.04
CA ARG A 428 -3.71 3.14 -3.59
C ARG A 428 -4.94 3.99 -3.87
N PHE A 429 -5.32 4.88 -2.96
CA PHE A 429 -6.46 5.79 -3.11
C PHE A 429 -6.26 6.74 -4.30
N VAL A 430 -5.11 7.41 -4.38
CA VAL A 430 -4.80 8.31 -5.51
C VAL A 430 -4.79 7.57 -6.85
N LYS A 431 -4.43 6.29 -6.85
CA LYS A 431 -4.45 5.43 -8.05
C LYS A 431 -5.74 4.62 -8.19
N THR A 432 -6.82 4.97 -7.49
CA THR A 432 -8.08 4.22 -7.57
C THR A 432 -8.86 4.61 -8.83
N PRO A 433 -9.36 3.64 -9.61
CA PRO A 433 -10.28 3.98 -10.69
C PRO A 433 -11.59 4.52 -10.10
N ASN A 434 -12.33 5.31 -10.87
CA ASN A 434 -13.66 5.82 -10.48
C ASN A 434 -13.68 6.94 -9.40
N ILE A 435 -12.60 7.72 -9.27
CA ILE A 435 -12.66 8.98 -8.50
C ILE A 435 -13.52 9.99 -9.26
N GLN A 436 -14.75 10.23 -8.78
CA GLN A 436 -15.72 11.11 -9.42
C GLN A 436 -16.03 12.34 -8.60
N ILE A 437 -16.19 12.23 -7.29
CA ILE A 437 -16.70 13.33 -6.46
C ILE A 437 -15.62 14.39 -6.24
N ILE A 438 -14.48 14.00 -5.68
CA ILE A 438 -13.39 14.91 -5.33
C ILE A 438 -12.64 15.45 -6.55
N ASN A 439 -12.78 14.80 -7.70
CA ASN A 439 -12.29 15.30 -8.99
C ASN A 439 -13.21 16.38 -9.60
N ASN A 440 -14.36 16.68 -8.99
CA ASN A 440 -15.30 17.71 -9.45
C ASN A 440 -15.55 18.80 -8.39
N ILE A 441 -14.75 18.82 -7.32
CA ILE A 441 -14.82 19.85 -6.27
C ILE A 441 -13.51 20.62 -6.28
N LEU A 442 -13.60 21.94 -6.50
CA LEU A 442 -12.42 22.81 -6.53
C LEU A 442 -11.86 23.03 -5.13
N ILE A 443 -10.56 23.28 -5.01
CA ILE A 443 -9.86 23.49 -3.75
C ILE A 443 -10.49 24.59 -2.87
N GLN A 444 -11.03 25.65 -3.50
CA GLN A 444 -11.66 26.77 -2.80
C GLN A 444 -13.10 26.48 -2.36
N GLU A 445 -13.76 25.49 -2.94
CA GLU A 445 -15.15 25.17 -2.62
C GLU A 445 -15.27 24.58 -1.22
N THR A 446 -16.38 24.91 -0.55
CA THR A 446 -16.74 24.40 0.79
C THR A 446 -17.96 23.48 0.72
N LYS A 447 -18.18 22.84 -0.43
CA LYS A 447 -19.32 21.96 -0.65
C LYS A 447 -19.31 20.79 0.34
N ASN A 448 -20.48 20.45 0.86
CA ASN A 448 -20.64 19.30 1.73
C ASN A 448 -20.77 18.02 0.88
N ILE A 449 -19.72 17.19 0.87
CA ILE A 449 -19.67 15.97 0.05
C ILE A 449 -20.81 15.00 0.40
N SER A 450 -21.14 14.84 1.69
CA SER A 450 -22.28 14.00 2.12
C SER A 450 -23.59 14.43 1.47
N LEU A 451 -23.85 15.75 1.39
CA LEU A 451 -25.04 16.28 0.72
C LEU A 451 -25.01 16.03 -0.79
N ILE A 452 -23.86 16.21 -1.45
CA ILE A 452 -23.72 15.92 -2.89
C ILE A 452 -24.07 14.47 -3.18
N ILE A 453 -23.52 13.53 -2.41
CA ILE A 453 -23.80 12.10 -2.56
C ILE A 453 -25.28 11.83 -2.30
N LYS A 454 -25.81 12.32 -1.17
CA LYS A 454 -27.22 12.12 -0.80
C LYS A 454 -28.17 12.62 -1.87
N ASP A 455 -27.97 13.83 -2.40
CA ASP A 455 -28.86 14.43 -3.40
C ASP A 455 -28.77 13.70 -4.74
N ARG A 456 -27.56 13.30 -5.19
CA ARG A 456 -27.38 12.53 -6.42
C ARG A 456 -28.18 11.23 -6.40
N TYR A 457 -28.08 10.46 -5.33
CA TYR A 457 -28.73 9.14 -5.25
C TYR A 457 -30.23 9.25 -4.92
N ALA A 458 -30.66 10.30 -4.22
CA ALA A 458 -32.08 10.61 -4.09
C ALA A 458 -32.74 10.87 -5.47
N LEU A 459 -32.06 11.56 -6.39
CA LEU A 459 -32.54 11.73 -7.77
C LEU A 459 -32.66 10.40 -8.54
N LEU A 460 -31.85 9.41 -8.18
CA LEU A 460 -31.91 8.05 -8.71
C LEU A 460 -32.90 7.16 -7.95
N LYS A 461 -33.74 7.74 -7.07
CA LYS A 461 -34.74 7.07 -6.23
C LYS A 461 -34.17 6.12 -5.17
N PHE A 462 -32.92 6.32 -4.76
CA PHE A 462 -32.35 5.56 -3.66
C PHE A 462 -32.87 6.14 -2.33
N ASN A 463 -33.29 5.26 -1.43
CA ASN A 463 -33.78 5.61 -0.11
C ASN A 463 -32.61 5.84 0.85
N ILE A 464 -31.96 7.00 0.71
CA ILE A 464 -30.85 7.40 1.58
C ILE A 464 -31.09 8.78 2.19
N THR A 465 -30.67 8.91 3.44
CA THR A 465 -30.70 10.16 4.19
C THR A 465 -29.32 10.77 4.28
N LYS A 466 -29.22 12.00 4.81
CA LYS A 466 -27.93 12.64 5.01
C LYS A 466 -27.14 11.91 6.11
N GLU A 467 -27.86 11.44 7.12
CA GLU A 467 -27.34 10.73 8.29
C GLU A 467 -26.66 9.42 7.88
N ASP A 468 -27.16 8.73 6.86
CA ASP A 468 -26.54 7.51 6.31
C ASP A 468 -25.17 7.78 5.66
N VAL A 469 -24.93 9.02 5.20
CA VAL A 469 -23.71 9.45 4.50
C VAL A 469 -22.87 10.36 5.40
N GLN A 470 -22.83 10.09 6.69
CA GLN A 470 -21.95 10.76 7.66
C GLN A 470 -20.85 9.83 8.17
N GLU A 471 -19.77 10.39 8.68
CA GLU A 471 -18.59 9.66 9.16
C GLU A 471 -18.96 8.53 10.15
N ASP A 472 -19.91 8.78 11.06
CA ASP A 472 -20.34 7.79 12.06
C ASP A 472 -21.13 6.61 11.48
N ASN A 473 -21.78 6.77 10.32
CA ASN A 473 -22.71 5.78 9.76
C ASN A 473 -22.26 5.19 8.41
N ILE A 474 -21.27 5.80 7.75
CA ILE A 474 -20.86 5.45 6.40
C ILE A 474 -20.33 4.01 6.29
N ASP A 475 -19.81 3.45 7.39
CA ASP A 475 -19.39 2.06 7.44
C ASP A 475 -20.55 1.09 7.31
N THR A 476 -21.69 1.39 7.93
CA THR A 476 -22.91 0.57 7.82
C THR A 476 -23.40 0.56 6.38
N LEU A 477 -23.50 1.74 5.76
CA LEU A 477 -23.89 1.87 4.36
C LEU A 477 -22.90 1.16 3.42
N TYR A 478 -21.59 1.29 3.67
CA TYR A 478 -20.55 0.58 2.94
C TYR A 478 -20.72 -0.93 3.01
N GLN A 479 -21.02 -1.51 4.17
CA GLN A 479 -21.21 -2.97 4.28
C GLN A 479 -22.45 -3.46 3.50
N ILE A 480 -23.54 -2.69 3.53
CA ILE A 480 -24.74 -3.01 2.73
C ILE A 480 -24.37 -3.01 1.24
N LEU A 481 -23.78 -1.92 0.74
CA LEU A 481 -23.40 -1.80 -0.66
C LEU A 481 -22.34 -2.83 -1.08
N LYS A 482 -21.41 -3.19 -0.19
CA LYS A 482 -20.41 -4.24 -0.43
C LYS A 482 -21.08 -5.58 -0.67
N LYS A 483 -22.10 -5.91 0.13
CA LYS A 483 -22.88 -7.13 -0.02
C LYS A 483 -23.68 -7.14 -1.32
N LEU A 484 -24.32 -6.02 -1.67
CA LEU A 484 -25.04 -5.88 -2.95
C LEU A 484 -24.09 -5.98 -4.15
N LYS A 485 -22.91 -5.35 -4.09
CA LYS A 485 -21.87 -5.49 -5.12
C LYS A 485 -21.46 -6.95 -5.31
N PHE A 486 -21.27 -7.70 -4.22
CA PHE A 486 -20.92 -9.12 -4.31
C PHE A 486 -22.03 -9.94 -4.98
N ASP A 487 -23.30 -9.66 -4.66
CA ASP A 487 -24.46 -10.28 -5.31
C ASP A 487 -24.54 -9.97 -6.81
N ILE A 488 -24.38 -8.71 -7.21
CA ILE A 488 -24.32 -8.31 -8.62
C ILE A 488 -23.17 -9.05 -9.34
N ASN A 489 -22.03 -9.23 -8.67
CA ASN A 489 -20.90 -9.95 -9.25
C ASN A 489 -21.14 -11.46 -9.35
N LEU A 490 -21.90 -12.07 -8.43
CA LEU A 490 -22.36 -13.46 -8.54
C LEU A 490 -23.20 -13.66 -9.82
N GLU A 491 -24.13 -12.73 -10.06
CA GLU A 491 -24.97 -12.73 -11.25
C GLU A 491 -24.14 -12.55 -12.53
N LYS A 492 -23.24 -11.56 -12.56
CA LYS A 492 -22.31 -11.33 -13.69
C LYS A 492 -21.41 -12.54 -13.97
N ALA A 493 -21.04 -13.29 -12.92
CA ALA A 493 -20.26 -14.52 -13.03
C ALA A 493 -21.11 -15.76 -13.42
N ASN A 494 -22.43 -15.60 -13.60
CA ASN A 494 -23.40 -16.67 -13.85
C ASN A 494 -23.34 -17.80 -12.82
N MET A 495 -23.23 -17.42 -11.54
CA MET A 495 -23.15 -18.36 -10.42
C MET A 495 -24.48 -18.45 -9.66
N ASP A 496 -24.96 -19.67 -9.49
CA ASP A 496 -26.21 -19.97 -8.77
C ASP A 496 -25.91 -20.34 -7.31
N ILE A 497 -26.49 -19.59 -6.38
CA ILE A 497 -26.26 -19.76 -4.94
C ILE A 497 -26.66 -21.15 -4.42
N ASN A 498 -27.68 -21.78 -5.02
CA ASN A 498 -28.10 -23.13 -4.62
C ASN A 498 -27.05 -24.17 -5.03
N LYS A 499 -26.49 -24.03 -6.24
CA LYS A 499 -25.40 -24.89 -6.71
C LYS A 499 -24.13 -24.69 -5.89
N ILE A 500 -23.86 -23.46 -5.45
CA ILE A 500 -22.75 -23.15 -4.54
C ILE A 500 -22.96 -23.86 -3.19
N SER A 501 -24.17 -23.83 -2.63
CA SER A 501 -24.50 -24.54 -1.38
C SER A 501 -24.17 -26.03 -1.48
N GLU A 502 -24.55 -26.69 -2.57
CA GLU A 502 -24.23 -28.11 -2.79
C GLU A 502 -22.71 -28.37 -2.85
N ILE A 503 -21.94 -27.47 -3.47
CA ILE A 503 -20.48 -27.57 -3.54
C ILE A 503 -19.87 -27.44 -2.14
N ILE A 504 -20.36 -26.50 -1.33
CA ILE A 504 -19.91 -26.28 0.05
C ILE A 504 -20.19 -27.52 0.90
N GLU A 505 -21.39 -28.09 0.81
CA GLU A 505 -21.75 -29.31 1.55
C GLU A 505 -20.82 -30.48 1.22
N LEU A 506 -20.51 -30.69 -0.07
CA LEU A 506 -19.55 -31.71 -0.48
C LEU A 506 -18.13 -31.42 0.04
N TYR A 507 -17.70 -30.15 -0.02
CA TYR A 507 -16.39 -29.72 0.46
C TYR A 507 -16.21 -29.95 1.96
N GLU A 508 -17.23 -29.64 2.77
CA GLU A 508 -17.19 -29.84 4.23
C GLU A 508 -17.12 -31.32 4.63
N ILE A 509 -17.58 -32.25 3.79
CA ILE A 509 -17.42 -33.70 4.03
C ILE A 509 -16.02 -34.20 3.62
N ILE A 510 -15.39 -33.56 2.64
CA ILE A 510 -14.06 -33.94 2.12
C ILE A 510 -12.93 -33.48 3.03
N LYS A 511 -13.10 -32.29 3.64
CA LYS A 511 -12.15 -31.70 4.58
C LYS A 511 -12.12 -32.44 5.91
#